data_AF-A0A2A2M5C9-F1
#
_entry.id   AF-A0A2A2M5C9-F1
#
_cell.length_a   1.000
_cell.length_b   1.000
_cell.length_c   1.000
_cell.angle_alpha   90.00
_cell.angle_beta   90.00
_cell.angle_gamma   90.00
#
_symmetry.space_group_name_H-M   'P 1'
#
loop_
_entity.id
_entity.type
_entity.pdbx_description
1 polymer ?
#
loop_
_entity_poly.entity_id
_entity_poly.type
_entity_poly.pdbx_seq_one_letter_code
_entity_poly.pdbx_strand_id
1 'polypeptide(L)' 'MPFEEQTASIFAGTNGYIDNVPVADVTRYEAAMLADLRANHADVLTKIRDTRDLGDEAKAGLKAALDQFAKTFA' A
#
# COMPACT_ATOMS: atom_id res chain seq x y z
N MET A 1 2.09 -9.63 -9.45
CA MET A 1 1.53 -8.44 -8.80
C MET A 1 0.59 -7.76 -9.80
N PRO A 2 -0.73 -7.72 -9.56
CA PRO A 2 -1.70 -6.93 -10.31
C PRO A 2 -1.36 -5.43 -10.32
N PHE A 3 -1.99 -4.67 -11.21
CA PHE A 3 -1.72 -3.23 -11.38
C PHE A 3 -1.99 -2.43 -10.10
N GLU A 4 -3.11 -2.71 -9.42
CA GLU A 4 -3.52 -2.04 -8.19
C GLU A 4 -2.52 -2.23 -7.03
N GLU A 5 -1.87 -3.39 -6.98
CA GLU A 5 -0.81 -3.66 -6.00
C GLU A 5 0.49 -2.95 -6.39
N GLN A 6 0.83 -2.87 -7.68
CA GLN A 6 1.97 -2.07 -8.14
C GLN A 6 1.78 -0.59 -7.80
N THR A 7 0.56 -0.07 -7.99
CA THR A 7 0.20 1.29 -7.58
C THR A 7 0.41 1.50 -6.08
N ALA A 8 -0.02 0.56 -5.24
CA ALA A 8 0.18 0.62 -3.80
C ALA A 8 1.67 0.63 -3.41
N SER A 9 2.48 -0.25 -3.99
CA SER A 9 3.94 -0.29 -3.74
C SER A 9 4.65 0.99 -4.16
N ILE A 10 4.36 1.51 -5.34
CA ILE A 10 4.96 2.76 -5.83
C ILE A 10 4.50 3.94 -4.97
N PHE A 11 3.23 3.98 -4.57
CA PHE A 11 2.71 5.01 -3.67
C PHE A 11 3.42 4.99 -2.32
N ALA A 12 3.60 3.81 -1.71
CA ALA A 12 4.31 3.67 -0.44
C ALA A 12 5.76 4.20 -0.54
N GLY A 13 6.49 3.83 -1.60
CA GLY A 13 7.86 4.31 -1.82
C GLY A 13 7.95 5.81 -2.09
N THR A 14 7.04 6.37 -2.88
CA THR A 14 7.07 7.81 -3.24
C THR A 14 6.56 8.75 -2.15
N ASN A 15 5.81 8.24 -1.17
CA ASN A 15 5.26 9.02 -0.05
C ASN A 15 6.00 8.78 1.28
N GLY A 16 7.17 8.14 1.25
CA GLY A 16 8.06 8.01 2.40
C GLY A 16 7.67 6.95 3.44
N TYR A 17 6.74 6.05 3.13
CA TYR A 17 6.32 4.98 4.06
C TYR A 17 7.42 3.94 4.32
N ILE A 18 8.43 3.90 3.44
CA ILE A 18 9.52 2.93 3.47
C ILE A 18 10.83 3.58 3.96
N ASP A 19 10.86 4.90 4.20
CA ASP A 19 12.09 5.65 4.51
C ASP A 19 12.80 5.16 5.78
N ASN A 20 12.03 4.66 6.75
CA ASN A 20 12.56 4.13 8.02
C ASN A 20 12.77 2.60 8.01
N VAL A 21 12.53 1.94 6.88
CA VAL A 21 12.72 0.50 6.73
C VAL A 21 14.16 0.23 6.26
N PRO A 22 14.94 -0.63 6.95
CA PRO A 22 16.26 -1.03 6.47
C PRO A 22 16.19 -1.61 5.05
N VAL A 23 17.17 -1.30 4.21
CA VAL A 23 17.19 -1.74 2.79
C VAL A 23 17.01 -3.26 2.65
N ALA A 24 17.60 -4.04 3.55
CA ALA A 24 17.48 -5.51 3.57
C ALA A 24 16.06 -6.01 3.88
N ASP A 25 15.22 -5.19 4.51
CA ASP A 25 13.86 -5.51 4.92
C ASP A 25 12.79 -4.99 3.95
N VAL A 26 13.14 -4.20 2.93
CA VAL A 26 12.17 -3.56 2.01
C VAL A 26 11.28 -4.59 1.31
N THR A 27 11.84 -5.71 0.85
CA THR A 27 11.08 -6.78 0.20
C THR A 27 10.11 -7.48 1.15
N ARG A 28 10.51 -7.65 2.43
CA ARG A 28 9.66 -8.20 3.49
C ARG A 28 8.54 -7.23 3.86
N TYR A 29 8.84 -5.94 3.95
CA TYR A 29 7.87 -4.88 4.17
C TYR A 29 6.80 -4.87 3.07
N GLU A 30 7.22 -4.86 1.80
CA GLU A 30 6.29 -4.85 0.66
C GLU A 30 5.39 -6.09 0.68
N ALA A 31 5.95 -7.29 0.89
CA ALA A 31 5.16 -8.51 0.97
C ALA A 31 4.12 -8.48 2.11
N ALA A 32 4.51 -7.97 3.28
CA ALA A 32 3.61 -7.84 4.43
C ALA A 32 2.53 -6.77 4.19
N MET A 33 2.91 -5.61 3.63
CA MET A 33 2.00 -4.53 3.27
C MET A 33 0.95 -5.00 2.26
N LEU A 34 1.38 -5.70 1.20
CA LEU A 34 0.45 -6.23 0.19
C LEU A 34 -0.46 -7.33 0.76
N ALA A 35 0.05 -8.16 1.69
CA ALA A 35 -0.77 -9.13 2.39
C ALA A 35 -1.86 -8.46 3.25
N ASP A 36 -1.49 -7.40 3.97
CA ASP A 36 -2.42 -6.60 4.77
C ASP A 36 -3.47 -5.90 3.90
N LEU A 37 -3.06 -5.27 2.79
CA LEU A 37 -3.99 -4.64 1.86
C LEU A 37 -5.00 -5.65 1.29
N ARG A 38 -4.58 -6.88 0.95
CA ARG A 38 -5.50 -7.93 0.49
C ARG A 38 -6.46 -8.41 1.57
N ALA A 39 -6.00 -8.50 2.82
CA ALA A 39 -6.77 -9.06 3.92
C ALA A 39 -7.76 -8.04 4.49
N ASN A 40 -7.33 -6.79 4.66
CA ASN A 40 -8.00 -5.79 5.47
C ASN A 40 -8.48 -4.57 4.67
N HIS A 41 -7.97 -4.36 3.45
CA HIS A 41 -8.23 -3.18 2.63
C HIS A 41 -8.49 -3.52 1.14
N ALA A 42 -9.14 -4.67 0.90
CA ALA A 42 -9.39 -5.18 -0.45
C ALA A 42 -10.30 -4.27 -1.29
N ASP A 43 -11.12 -3.45 -0.63
CA ASP A 43 -11.96 -2.42 -1.24
C ASP A 43 -11.12 -1.33 -1.92
N VAL A 44 -10.02 -0.90 -1.30
CA VAL A 44 -9.08 0.08 -1.89
C VAL A 44 -8.45 -0.48 -3.16
N LEU A 45 -7.97 -1.73 -3.12
CA LEU A 45 -7.40 -2.41 -4.28
C LEU A 45 -8.43 -2.58 -5.41
N THR A 46 -9.65 -3.00 -5.05
CA THR A 46 -10.77 -3.13 -6.00
C THR A 46 -11.08 -1.79 -6.66
N LYS A 47 -11.12 -0.71 -5.87
CA LYS A 47 -11.40 0.64 -6.37
C LYS A 47 -10.35 1.08 -7.39
N ILE A 48 -9.06 0.96 -7.06
CA ILE A 48 -7.96 1.31 -7.97
C ILE A 48 -8.06 0.51 -9.27
N ARG A 49 -8.36 -0.80 -9.17
CA ARG A 49 -8.49 -1.68 -10.32
C ARG A 49 -9.66 -1.30 -11.22
N ASP A 50 -10.82 -1.06 -10.63
CA ASP A 50 -12.07 -0.85 -11.37
C ASP A 50 -12.12 0.56 -11.99
N THR A 51 -11.62 1.59 -11.28
CA THR A 51 -11.49 2.96 -11.83
C THR A 51 -10.30 3.13 -12.76
N ARG A 52 -9.28 2.26 -12.63
CA ARG A 52 -7.96 2.39 -13.27
C ARG A 52 -7.27 3.72 -12.92
N ASP A 53 -7.59 4.27 -11.76
CA ASP A 53 -7.09 5.57 -11.30
C ASP A 53 -6.93 5.60 -9.77
N LEU A 54 -5.93 6.34 -9.31
CA LEU A 54 -5.70 6.65 -7.89
C LEU A 54 -6.33 8.00 -7.54
N GLY A 55 -7.61 8.16 -7.87
CA GLY A 55 -8.40 9.34 -7.52
C GLY A 55 -8.50 9.57 -6.00
N ASP A 56 -9.02 10.73 -5.60
CA ASP A 56 -8.94 11.22 -4.20
C ASP A 56 -9.41 10.21 -3.15
N GLU A 57 -10.51 9.51 -3.41
CA GLU A 57 -11.07 8.54 -2.45
C GLU A 57 -10.20 7.28 -2.34
N ALA A 58 -9.71 6.75 -3.48
CA ALA A 58 -8.79 5.60 -3.47
C ALA A 58 -7.46 5.98 -2.79
N LYS A 59 -6.95 7.18 -3.06
CA LYS A 59 -5.76 7.73 -2.43
C LYS A 59 -5.94 7.89 -0.92
N ALA A 60 -7.07 8.43 -0.47
CA ALA A 60 -7.35 8.60 0.95
C ALA A 60 -7.44 7.25 1.68
N GLY A 61 -8.12 6.26 1.07
CA GLY A 61 -8.21 4.90 1.60
C GLY A 61 -6.84 4.22 1.68
N LEU A 62 -6.04 4.31 0.60
CA LEU A 62 -4.70 3.76 0.57
C LEU A 62 -3.79 4.41 1.62
N LYS A 63 -3.85 5.73 1.75
CA LYS A 63 -3.09 6.45 2.78
C LYS A 63 -3.46 5.97 4.19
N ALA A 64 -4.75 5.84 4.48
CA ALA A 64 -5.21 5.37 5.79
C ALA A 64 -4.75 3.94 6.09
N ALA A 65 -4.82 3.05 5.10
CA ALA A 65 -4.33 1.68 5.21
C ALA A 65 -2.83 1.63 5.50
N LEU A 66 -2.02 2.40 4.77
CA LEU A 66 -0.57 2.46 4.98
C LEU A 66 -0.19 3.09 6.32
N ASP A 67 -0.89 4.15 6.76
CA ASP A 67 -0.71 4.76 8.08
C ASP A 67 -1.01 3.76 9.21
N GLN A 68 -2.01 2.89 9.02
CA GLN A 68 -2.35 1.83 9.97
C GLN A 68 -1.31 0.71 9.96
N PHE A 69 -0.94 0.24 8.78
CA PHE A 69 0.08 -0.81 8.61
C PHE A 69 1.43 -0.40 9.22
N ALA A 70 1.86 0.86 9.00
CA ALA A 70 3.10 1.39 9.56
C ALA A 70 3.16 1.29 11.10
N LYS A 71 2.02 1.37 11.80
CA LYS A 71 1.94 1.19 13.25
C LYS A 71 2.07 -0.26 13.70
N THR A 72 1.78 -1.22 12.82
CA THR A 72 1.87 -2.66 13.10
C THR A 72 3.23 -3.26 12.74
N PHE A 73 3.93 -2.66 11.78
CA PHE A 73 5.24 -3.12 11.32
C PHE A 73 6.41 -2.50 12.11
N ALA A 74 6.16 -1.39 12.81
CA ALA A 74 7.14 -0.69 13.66
C ALA A 74 7.56 -1.49 14.90
#